data_AF-A0A8J4GVB4-F1
#
_entry.id   AF-A0A8J4GVB4-F1
#
_cell.length_a   1.000
_cell.length_b   1.000
_cell.length_c   1.000
_cell.angle_alpha   90.00
_cell.angle_beta   90.00
_cell.angle_gamma   90.00
#
_symmetry.space_group_name_H-M   'P 1'
#
loop_
_entity.id
_entity.type
_entity.pdbx_description
1 polymer ?
#
loop_
_entity_poly.entity_id
_entity_poly.type
_entity_poly.pdbx_seq_one_letter_code
_entity_poly.pdbx_strand_id
1 'polypeptide(L)'
;MQCKSDVRIYTPSLVQRYQIFSTIENSKRLKDGQEGQLDLQSYVEFKRNYRAVVRMHKAALAAQRDMRQLLQHPALRASAMQSVLSALDAAAAAAQRVSRRVLERYPNSGKLLRCYDKFLEDIPGMSRKPPIGCMRMRHGMVVATGCVAGLEGVCM
;
A
#
# COMPACT_ATOMS: atom_id res chain seq x y z
N MET A 1 39.89 -30.22 -34.58
CA MET A 1 39.17 -29.35 -33.61
C MET A 1 37.75 -29.12 -34.10
N GLN A 2 36.74 -29.69 -33.45
CA GLN A 2 35.37 -29.16 -33.51
C GLN A 2 34.61 -29.66 -32.28
N CYS A 3 34.34 -28.74 -31.35
CA CYS A 3 33.46 -28.96 -30.21
C CYS A 3 32.02 -29.11 -30.72
N LYS A 4 31.44 -30.31 -30.58
CA LYS A 4 29.99 -30.49 -30.61
C LYS A 4 29.44 -29.91 -29.31
N SER A 5 28.98 -28.67 -29.35
CA SER A 5 28.21 -28.09 -28.25
C SER A 5 26.84 -28.78 -28.23
N ASP A 6 26.68 -29.74 -27.32
CA ASP A 6 25.39 -30.31 -26.98
C ASP A 6 24.42 -29.20 -26.59
N VAL A 7 23.50 -28.84 -27.49
CA VAL A 7 22.31 -28.06 -27.13
C VAL A 7 21.44 -29.00 -26.32
N ARG A 8 21.70 -29.08 -25.01
CA ARG A 8 20.78 -29.73 -24.07
C ARG A 8 19.47 -28.96 -24.14
N ILE A 9 18.44 -29.59 -24.71
CA ILE A 9 17.08 -29.09 -24.68
C ILE A 9 16.69 -29.02 -23.19
N TYR A 10 16.77 -27.83 -22.63
CA TYR A 10 16.37 -27.58 -21.26
C TYR A 10 14.85 -27.72 -21.20
N THR A 11 14.37 -28.85 -20.71
CA THR A 11 12.96 -29.07 -20.40
C THR A 11 12.69 -28.57 -18.98
N PRO A 12 12.16 -27.36 -18.79
CA PRO A 12 11.87 -26.84 -17.48
C PRO A 12 10.87 -27.73 -16.74
N SER A 13 11.09 -27.90 -15.44
CA SER A 13 10.12 -28.57 -14.56
C SER A 13 8.76 -27.86 -14.59
N LEU A 14 7.70 -28.52 -14.11
CA LEU A 14 6.36 -27.92 -14.04
C LEU A 14 6.38 -26.58 -13.26
N VAL A 15 7.13 -26.53 -12.15
CA VAL A 15 7.30 -25.31 -11.35
C VAL A 15 7.96 -24.19 -12.16
N GLN A 16 9.01 -24.50 -12.92
CA GLN A 16 9.69 -23.52 -13.76
C GLN A 16 8.83 -23.04 -14.91
N ARG A 17 8.04 -23.93 -15.53
CA ARG A 17 7.05 -23.55 -16.57
C ARG A 17 5.99 -22.62 -16.00
N TYR A 18 5.50 -22.90 -14.79
CA TYR A 18 4.57 -22.00 -14.10
C TYR A 18 5.19 -20.63 -13.80
N GLN A 19 6.47 -20.60 -13.38
CA GLN A 19 7.19 -19.34 -13.17
C GLN A 19 7.33 -18.53 -14.47
N ILE A 20 7.71 -19.18 -15.58
CA ILE A 20 7.80 -18.57 -16.91
C ILE A 20 6.44 -18.04 -17.37
N PHE A 21 5.38 -18.82 -17.20
CA PHE A 21 4.02 -18.39 -17.53
C PHE A 21 3.62 -17.15 -16.70
N SER A 22 3.86 -17.18 -15.39
CA SER A 22 3.53 -16.07 -14.51
C SER A 22 4.29 -14.79 -14.88
N THR A 23 5.57 -14.87 -15.24
CA THR A 23 6.35 -13.70 -15.67
C THR A 23 5.85 -13.14 -16.99
N ILE A 24 5.50 -13.98 -17.97
CA ILE A 24 4.94 -13.56 -19.26
C ILE A 24 3.58 -12.88 -19.06
N GLU A 25 2.67 -13.48 -18.30
CA GLU A 25 1.35 -12.92 -18.03
C GLU A 25 1.44 -11.59 -17.26
N ASN A 26 2.33 -11.49 -16.27
CA ASN A 26 2.57 -10.23 -15.57
C ASN A 26 3.11 -9.14 -16.51
N SER A 27 3.96 -9.50 -17.48
CA SER A 27 4.53 -8.57 -18.46
C SER A 27 3.47 -8.07 -19.46
N LYS A 28 2.49 -8.90 -19.84
CA LYS A 28 1.36 -8.47 -20.69
C LYS A 28 0.44 -7.50 -19.96
N ARG A 29 0.08 -7.80 -18.70
CA ARG A 29 -0.75 -6.92 -17.86
C ARG A 29 -0.11 -5.56 -17.60
N LEU A 30 1.21 -5.48 -17.70
CA LEU A 30 1.99 -4.24 -17.58
C LEU A 30 1.84 -3.34 -18.81
N LYS A 31 1.62 -3.93 -19.99
CA LYS A 31 1.40 -3.19 -21.25
C LYS A 31 -0.03 -2.65 -21.37
N ASP A 32 -1.01 -3.37 -20.82
CA ASP A 32 -2.44 -3.00 -20.91
C ASP A 32 -2.93 -2.16 -19.72
N GLY A 33 -2.10 -1.96 -18.69
CA GLY A 33 -2.47 -1.29 -17.45
C GLY A 33 -2.14 0.19 -17.45
N GLN A 34 -3.10 1.01 -17.00
CA GLN A 34 -2.96 2.42 -16.57
C GLN A 34 -1.79 2.70 -15.58
N GLU A 35 -1.11 1.65 -15.10
CA GLU A 35 0.12 1.65 -14.31
C GLU A 35 1.31 1.82 -15.27
N GLY A 36 1.39 3.01 -15.90
CA GLY A 36 2.24 3.29 -17.05
C GLY A 36 3.64 2.69 -16.97
N GLN A 37 4.03 1.99 -18.04
CA GLN A 37 5.40 1.64 -18.44
C GLN A 37 6.36 1.30 -17.28
N LEU A 38 5.89 0.62 -16.25
CA LEU A 38 6.78 0.06 -15.23
C LEU A 38 7.52 -1.10 -15.88
N ASP A 39 8.81 -1.25 -15.60
CA ASP A 39 9.53 -2.46 -15.97
C ASP A 39 9.06 -3.63 -15.07
N LEU A 40 9.31 -4.87 -15.50
CA LEU A 40 8.90 -6.06 -14.76
C LEU A 40 9.48 -6.06 -13.33
N GLN A 41 10.70 -5.55 -13.18
CA GLN A 41 11.38 -5.43 -11.89
C GLN A 41 10.65 -4.46 -10.95
N SER A 42 10.33 -3.25 -11.39
CA SER A 42 9.59 -2.27 -10.58
C SER A 42 8.16 -2.73 -10.31
N TYR A 43 7.55 -3.51 -11.19
CA TYR A 43 6.25 -4.13 -10.91
C TYR A 43 6.31 -5.17 -9.79
N VAL A 44 7.33 -6.03 -9.79
CA VAL A 44 7.54 -7.02 -8.72
C VAL A 44 7.82 -6.32 -7.39
N GLU A 45 8.64 -5.26 -7.40
CA GLU A 45 8.87 -4.41 -6.23
C GLU A 45 7.58 -3.75 -5.75
N PHE A 46 6.80 -3.15 -6.65
CA PHE A 46 5.51 -2.57 -6.34
C PHE A 46 4.57 -3.59 -5.68
N LYS A 47 4.47 -4.80 -6.23
CA LYS A 47 3.64 -5.88 -5.65
C LYS A 47 4.12 -6.28 -4.25
N ARG A 48 5.43 -6.35 -4.01
CA ARG A 48 5.98 -6.67 -2.69
C ARG A 48 5.64 -5.56 -1.68
N ASN A 49 5.84 -4.31 -2.08
CA ASN A 49 5.53 -3.13 -1.26
C ASN A 49 4.03 -3.00 -0.99
N TYR A 50 3.18 -3.22 -2.00
CA TYR A 50 1.73 -3.23 -1.86
C TYR A 50 1.26 -4.31 -0.88
N ARG A 51 1.80 -5.53 -0.97
CA ARG A 51 1.49 -6.58 0.01
C ARG A 51 1.92 -6.19 1.42
N ALA A 52 3.04 -5.47 1.58
CA ALA A 52 3.47 -4.97 2.89
C ALA A 52 2.48 -3.94 3.46
N VAL A 53 2.02 -2.98 2.64
CA VAL A 53 0.97 -2.02 3.02
C VAL A 53 -0.30 -2.75 3.49
N VAL A 54 -0.78 -3.72 2.70
CA VAL A 54 -1.99 -4.50 3.06
C VAL A 54 -1.80 -5.28 4.36
N ARG A 55 -0.61 -5.85 4.61
CA ARG A 55 -0.32 -6.53 5.89
C ARG A 55 -0.37 -5.57 7.07
N MET A 56 0.21 -4.38 6.94
CA MET A 56 0.18 -3.38 8.01
C MET A 56 -1.24 -2.85 8.27
N HIS A 57 -2.04 -2.66 7.22
CA HIS A 57 -3.45 -2.32 7.38
C HIS A 57 -4.21 -3.38 8.19
N LYS A 58 -4.06 -4.65 7.82
CA LYS A 58 -4.69 -5.77 8.55
C LYS A 58 -4.25 -5.83 10.02
N ALA A 59 -2.98 -5.55 10.31
CA ALA A 59 -2.48 -5.52 11.68
C ALA A 59 -3.13 -4.40 12.50
N ALA A 60 -3.30 -3.21 11.91
CA ALA A 60 -3.99 -2.10 12.57
C ALA A 60 -5.48 -2.39 12.80
N LEU A 61 -6.17 -3.00 11.83
CA LEU A 61 -7.56 -3.47 11.99
C LEU A 61 -7.69 -4.54 13.09
N ALA A 62 -6.71 -5.42 13.24
CA ALA A 62 -6.69 -6.41 14.32
C ALA A 62 -6.57 -5.72 15.69
N ALA A 63 -5.62 -4.80 15.87
CA ALA A 63 -5.49 -4.01 17.10
C ALA A 63 -6.76 -3.21 17.42
N GLN A 64 -7.43 -2.67 16.39
CA GLN A 64 -8.70 -1.96 16.56
C GLN A 64 -9.82 -2.89 17.04
N ARG A 65 -9.86 -4.13 16.53
CA ARG A 65 -10.79 -5.16 17.02
C ARG A 65 -10.51 -5.50 18.48
N ASP A 66 -9.24 -5.67 18.86
CA ASP A 66 -8.85 -5.99 20.23
C ASP A 66 -9.26 -4.89 21.21
N MET A 67 -9.08 -3.63 20.81
CA MET A 67 -9.58 -2.47 21.57
C MET A 67 -11.10 -2.52 21.74
N ARG A 68 -11.85 -2.80 20.66
CA ARG A 68 -13.31 -2.91 20.73
C ARG A 68 -13.77 -4.06 21.62
N GLN A 69 -13.07 -5.19 21.61
CA GLN A 69 -13.36 -6.32 22.49
C GLN A 69 -13.12 -5.96 23.95
N LEU A 70 -12.03 -5.26 24.26
CA LEU A 70 -11.81 -4.76 25.62
C LEU A 70 -12.96 -3.85 26.07
N LEU A 71 -13.39 -2.91 25.24
CA LEU A 71 -14.49 -1.99 25.57
C LEU A 71 -15.83 -2.66 25.89
N GLN A 72 -16.03 -3.93 25.53
CA GLN A 72 -17.24 -4.68 25.86
C GLN A 72 -17.24 -5.24 27.29
N HIS A 73 -16.12 -5.18 28.00
CA HIS A 73 -16.04 -5.67 29.37
C HIS A 73 -16.49 -4.60 30.38
N PRO A 74 -17.40 -4.94 31.32
CA PRO A 74 -17.92 -3.99 32.30
C PRO A 74 -16.88 -3.57 33.37
N ALA A 75 -15.81 -4.34 33.55
CA ALA A 75 -14.75 -4.07 34.50
C ALA A 75 -13.40 -3.98 33.77
N LEU A 76 -13.09 -2.79 33.27
CA LEU A 76 -11.86 -2.51 32.53
C LEU A 76 -10.81 -1.88 33.45
N ARG A 77 -9.63 -2.50 33.49
CA ARG A 77 -8.45 -1.86 34.10
C ARG A 77 -7.92 -0.79 33.14
N ALA A 78 -7.73 0.43 33.65
CA ALA A 78 -7.17 1.53 32.86
C ALA A 78 -5.81 1.17 32.23
N SER A 79 -4.97 0.38 32.92
CA SER A 79 -3.69 -0.11 32.40
C SER A 79 -3.83 -1.01 31.17
N ALA A 80 -4.85 -1.89 31.15
CA ALA A 80 -5.13 -2.75 29.99
C ALA A 80 -5.60 -1.92 28.80
N MET A 81 -6.48 -0.95 29.03
CA MET A 81 -6.95 -0.03 27.99
C MET A 81 -5.78 0.80 27.41
N GLN A 82 -4.92 1.36 28.26
CA GLN A 82 -3.76 2.12 27.83
C GLN A 82 -2.79 1.28 26.98
N SER A 83 -2.57 0.02 27.37
CA SER A 83 -1.70 -0.89 26.62
C SER A 83 -2.22 -1.15 25.21
N VAL A 84 -3.51 -1.42 25.05
CA VAL A 84 -4.10 -1.71 23.73
C VAL A 84 -4.24 -0.46 22.88
N LEU A 85 -4.55 0.69 23.47
CA LEU A 85 -4.50 1.98 22.77
C LEU A 85 -3.09 2.28 22.24
N SER A 86 -2.06 2.09 23.06
CA SER A 86 -0.67 2.30 22.64
C SER A 86 -0.25 1.36 21.50
N ALA A 87 -0.72 0.10 21.53
CA ALA A 87 -0.48 -0.88 20.48
C ALA A 87 -1.20 -0.51 19.17
N LEU A 88 -2.45 -0.03 19.25
CA LEU A 88 -3.20 0.47 18.11
C LEU A 88 -2.50 1.69 17.48
N ASP A 89 -2.08 2.65 18.29
CA ASP A 89 -1.36 3.84 17.81
C ASP A 89 -0.05 3.46 17.12
N ALA A 90 0.73 2.55 17.71
CA ALA A 90 1.96 2.06 17.10
C ALA A 90 1.71 1.36 15.76
N ALA A 91 0.67 0.51 15.69
CA ALA A 91 0.31 -0.20 14.46
C ALA A 91 -0.18 0.76 13.36
N ALA A 92 -0.99 1.75 13.72
CA ALA A 92 -1.50 2.75 12.80
C ALA A 92 -0.38 3.67 12.29
N ALA A 93 0.53 4.11 13.16
CA ALA A 93 1.70 4.89 12.76
C ALA A 93 2.65 4.12 11.83
N ALA A 94 2.86 2.81 12.09
CA ALA A 94 3.64 1.95 11.21
C ALA A 94 2.98 1.80 9.83
N ALA A 95 1.67 1.55 9.78
CA ALA A 95 0.92 1.43 8.54
C ALA A 95 0.92 2.73 7.72
N GLN A 96 0.77 3.89 8.37
CA GLN A 96 0.88 5.19 7.71
C GLN A 96 2.29 5.40 7.14
N ARG A 97 3.35 5.18 7.92
CA ARG A 97 4.74 5.34 7.46
C ARG A 97 5.08 4.47 6.26
N VAL A 98 4.60 3.23 6.22
CA VAL A 98 4.83 2.34 5.08
C VAL A 98 4.02 2.82 3.87
N SER A 99 2.74 3.16 4.06
CA SER A 99 1.88 3.62 2.97
C SER A 99 2.40 4.91 2.32
N ARG A 100 2.86 5.88 3.12
CA ARG A 100 3.46 7.13 2.61
C ARG A 100 4.70 6.88 1.77
N ARG A 101 5.63 6.05 2.27
CA ARG A 101 6.85 5.69 1.54
C ARG A 101 6.57 5.03 0.18
N VAL A 102 5.52 4.23 0.09
CA VAL A 102 5.14 3.59 -1.18
C VAL A 102 4.42 4.58 -2.10
N LEU A 103 3.60 5.49 -1.56
CA LEU A 103 2.93 6.54 -2.34
C LEU A 103 3.92 7.55 -2.92
N GLU A 104 4.97 7.92 -2.19
CA GLU A 104 6.05 8.79 -2.68
C GLU A 104 6.76 8.17 -3.90
N ARG A 105 6.90 6.84 -3.93
CA ARG A 105 7.55 6.12 -5.04
C ARG A 105 6.61 5.83 -6.21
N TYR A 106 5.30 5.76 -5.98
CA TYR A 106 4.29 5.41 -6.99
C TYR A 106 3.04 6.30 -6.91
N PRO A 107 3.17 7.62 -7.17
CA PRO A 107 2.07 8.58 -7.00
C PRO A 107 0.90 8.33 -7.96
N ASN A 108 1.16 7.72 -9.13
CA ASN A 108 0.15 7.49 -10.17
C ASN A 108 -0.65 6.19 -9.96
N SER A 109 -0.41 5.43 -8.88
CA SER A 109 -1.11 4.17 -8.64
C SER A 109 -2.48 4.40 -7.98
N GLY A 110 -3.55 4.45 -8.79
CA GLY A 110 -4.92 4.63 -8.30
C GLY A 110 -5.43 3.51 -7.37
N LYS A 111 -4.82 2.31 -7.38
CA LYS A 111 -5.14 1.23 -6.43
C LYS A 111 -4.54 1.49 -5.05
N LEU A 112 -3.32 2.03 -5.02
CA LEU A 112 -2.61 2.34 -3.79
C LEU A 112 -3.28 3.51 -3.07
N LEU A 113 -3.64 4.56 -3.82
CA LEU A 113 -4.45 5.68 -3.33
C LEU A 113 -5.74 5.19 -2.68
N ARG A 114 -6.52 4.35 -3.38
CA ARG A 114 -7.76 3.77 -2.82
C ARG A 114 -7.54 2.95 -1.55
N CYS A 115 -6.46 2.16 -1.48
CA CYS A 115 -6.12 1.41 -0.27
C CYS A 115 -5.75 2.34 0.90
N TYR A 116 -5.04 3.42 0.63
CA TYR A 116 -4.68 4.41 1.63
C TYR A 116 -5.88 5.22 2.11
N ASP A 117 -6.76 5.65 1.20
CA ASP A 117 -8.00 6.34 1.56
C ASP A 117 -8.87 5.45 2.45
N LYS A 118 -9.05 4.18 2.08
CA LYS A 118 -9.77 3.20 2.91
C LYS A 118 -9.12 3.03 4.29
N PHE A 119 -7.79 3.01 4.36
CA PHE A 119 -7.08 2.95 5.64
C PHE A 119 -7.41 4.17 6.53
N LEU A 120 -7.47 5.37 5.96
CA LEU A 120 -7.82 6.59 6.70
C LEU A 120 -9.28 6.62 7.16
N GLU A 121 -10.18 6.00 6.39
CA GLU A 121 -11.59 5.82 6.79
C GLU A 121 -11.74 4.81 7.93
N ASP A 122 -11.00 3.69 7.88
CA ASP A 122 -11.08 2.61 8.87
C ASP A 122 -10.53 3.02 10.25
N ILE A 123 -9.55 3.94 10.28
CA ILE A 123 -8.90 4.45 11.51
C ILE A 123 -9.08 5.98 11.59
N PRO A 124 -10.28 6.47 11.94
CA PRO A 124 -10.55 7.89 12.04
C PRO A 124 -9.83 8.47 13.26
N GLY A 125 -8.76 9.25 13.05
CA GLY A 125 -8.07 9.97 14.14
C GLY A 125 -6.61 10.32 13.89
N MET A 126 -5.90 9.59 13.03
CA MET A 126 -4.48 9.87 12.76
C MET A 126 -4.28 10.79 11.56
N SER A 127 -4.20 12.10 11.85
CA SER A 127 -3.58 13.16 11.04
C SER A 127 -4.07 13.33 9.59
N ARG A 128 -5.02 14.26 9.44
CA ARG A 128 -5.45 14.86 8.16
C ARG A 128 -4.40 15.80 7.57
N LYS A 129 -3.15 15.37 7.40
CA LYS A 129 -2.21 16.06 6.51
C LYS A 129 -1.90 15.15 5.33
N PRO A 130 -2.58 15.34 4.18
CA PRO A 130 -2.25 14.62 2.97
C PRO A 130 -0.79 14.95 2.60
N PRO A 131 0.10 13.96 2.49
CA PRO A 131 1.34 14.16 1.78
C PRO A 131 0.98 14.22 0.31
N ILE A 132 1.48 15.24 -0.39
CA ILE A 132 1.13 15.62 -1.77
C ILE A 132 -0.17 16.45 -1.80
N GLY A 133 0.00 17.77 -1.95
CA GLY A 133 -1.12 18.71 -2.04
C GLY A 133 -2.12 18.30 -3.11
N CYS A 134 -3.42 18.42 -2.79
CA CYS A 134 -4.51 18.30 -3.76
C CYS A 134 -4.63 16.95 -4.50
N MET A 135 -4.97 15.86 -3.80
CA MET A 135 -5.77 14.79 -4.41
C MET A 135 -6.92 14.42 -3.49
N ARG A 136 -8.06 15.10 -3.68
CA ARG A 136 -9.33 14.70 -3.08
C ARG A 136 -10.02 13.76 -4.07
N MET A 137 -9.84 12.45 -3.89
CA MET A 137 -10.62 11.43 -4.61
C MET A 137 -12.07 11.45 -4.11
N ARG A 138 -12.92 12.30 -4.69
CA ARG A 138 -14.38 12.08 -4.62
C ARG A 138 -14.81 11.39 -5.92
N HIS A 139 -15.41 10.21 -5.79
CA HIS A 139 -16.18 9.55 -6.85
C HIS A 139 -15.43 9.31 -8.17
N GLY A 140 -14.28 8.61 -8.12
CA GLY A 140 -13.71 7.96 -9.30
C GLY A 140 -13.10 8.87 -10.36
N MET A 141 -12.96 10.17 -10.10
CA MET A 141 -12.32 11.12 -11.02
C MET A 141 -11.13 11.80 -10.33
N VAL A 142 -9.93 11.66 -10.90
CA VAL A 142 -8.74 12.39 -10.48
C VAL A 142 -8.86 13.81 -11.04
N VAL A 143 -9.30 14.76 -10.21
CA VAL A 143 -9.28 16.18 -10.58
C VAL A 143 -8.02 16.80 -9.98
N ALA A 144 -7.06 17.15 -10.84
CA ALA A 144 -5.89 17.93 -10.46
C ALA A 144 -6.31 19.41 -10.32
N THR A 145 -6.74 19.82 -9.13
CA THR A 145 -6.88 21.25 -8.82
C THR A 145 -5.51 21.83 -8.54
N GLY A 146 -4.98 22.59 -9.50
CA GLY A 146 -3.77 23.38 -9.34
C GLY A 146 -3.90 24.38 -8.19
N CYS A 147 -3.13 24.19 -7.13
CA CYS A 147 -2.96 25.20 -6.08
C CYS A 147 -1.97 26.25 -6.60
N VAL A 148 -2.50 27.39 -7.03
CA VAL A 148 -1.71 28.62 -7.17
C VAL A 148 -1.44 29.12 -5.74
N ALA A 149 -0.17 29.18 -5.37
CA ALA A 149 0.27 29.69 -4.07
C ALA A 149 0.27 31.23 -4.05
N GLY A 150 -0.24 31.79 -2.97
CA GLY A 150 -0.15 33.20 -2.57
C GLY A 150 -1.39 33.57 -1.77
N LEU A 151 -1.38 34.33 -0.68
CA LEU A 151 -0.38 35.05 0.09
C LEU A 151 -1.14 35.47 1.38
N GLU A 152 -0.53 35.30 2.55
CA GLU A 152 -0.69 36.09 3.80
C GLU A 152 -2.05 36.21 4.55
N GLY A 153 -1.97 36.35 5.88
CA GLY A 153 -3.05 36.85 6.77
C GLY A 153 -3.62 35.81 7.75
N VAL A 154 -2.93 35.50 8.86
CA VAL A 154 -3.11 36.09 10.21
C VAL A 154 -4.42 35.68 10.91
N CYS A 155 -4.24 35.07 12.09
CA CYS A 155 -5.28 34.74 13.04
C CYS A 155 -5.93 36.01 13.62
N MET A 156 -7.25 36.13 13.48
CA MET A 156 -8.21 36.40 14.56
C MET A 156 -9.60 35.93 14.13
#